data_AF-A0A8T2I3B6-F1
#
_entry.id   AF-A0A8T2I3B6-F1
#
_cell.length_a   1.000
_cell.length_b   1.000
_cell.length_c   1.000
_cell.angle_alpha   90.00
_cell.angle_beta   90.00
_cell.angle_gamma   90.00
#
_symmetry.space_group_name_H-M   'P 1'
#
loop_
_entity.id
_entity.type
_entity.pdbx_description
1 polymer ?
#
loop_
_entity_poly.entity_id
_entity_poly.type
_entity_poly.pdbx_seq_one_letter_code
_entity_poly.pdbx_strand_id
1 'polypeptide(L)'
;MSTLSLLQEFEKLSKDPSISRPLPSSLVPVVAVQQRQTWDCGLACAAMVLSLFYRPSPSLESLEAMVGTQSVWTIDLAYLLRRCFHVKNQLNKNFHFCLLLTTTYLGLNPAYKEEKFYAKHMDKDHSRVNSLFKQAESDQIAVLKRSISALELKWTISIGRFLVVVLVDKGKLGIPNGKCSGSSSIRSDTIEESVGYIGHFILVHGYDSTTDCYFIKDPAVLDIAASEQQQMVSAGQLEVARLAHGTDEDMLFIELPSKFTVRHS
;
A
#
# COMPACT_ATOMS: atom_id res chain seq x y z
N MET A 1 20.13 6.20 -1.67
CA MET A 1 19.73 6.38 -0.25
C MET A 1 19.71 4.99 0.37
N SER A 2 20.26 4.82 1.58
CA SER A 2 20.20 3.55 2.33
C SER A 2 18.84 3.40 3.02
N THR A 3 18.45 2.18 3.40
CA THR A 3 17.25 1.94 4.22
C THR A 3 17.22 2.76 5.50
N LEU A 4 18.38 2.90 6.16
CA LEU A 4 18.55 3.71 7.35
C LEU A 4 18.26 5.20 7.10
N SER A 5 18.66 5.72 5.93
CA SER A 5 18.40 7.13 5.58
C SER A 5 16.95 7.38 5.19
N LEU A 6 16.24 6.41 4.60
CA LEU A 6 14.79 6.52 4.41
C LEU A 6 14.06 6.54 5.75
N LEU A 7 14.40 5.65 6.69
CA LEU A 7 13.82 5.66 8.03
C LEU A 7 14.04 7.01 8.73
N GLN A 8 15.27 7.51 8.70
CA GLN A 8 15.60 8.82 9.27
C GLN A 8 14.87 9.96 8.57
N GLU A 9 14.75 9.94 7.24
CA GLU A 9 13.99 10.95 6.50
C GLU A 9 12.51 10.88 6.83
N PHE A 10 11.93 9.68 6.89
CA PHE A 10 10.52 9.47 7.24
C PHE A 10 10.23 9.90 8.69
N GLU A 11 11.10 9.54 9.64
CA GLU A 11 10.99 10.00 11.02
C GLU A 11 11.18 11.52 11.14
N LYS A 12 12.13 12.09 10.41
CA LYS A 12 12.34 13.54 10.36
C LYS A 12 11.11 14.24 9.81
N LEU A 13 10.55 13.73 8.71
CA LEU A 13 9.30 14.20 8.14
C LEU A 13 8.23 14.14 9.22
N SER A 14 7.96 12.98 9.84
CA SER A 14 6.91 12.81 10.86
C SER A 14 6.97 13.76 12.07
N LYS A 15 8.15 14.33 12.36
CA LYS A 15 8.40 15.24 13.49
C LYS A 15 8.49 16.70 13.08
N ASP A 16 8.36 17.01 11.79
CA ASP A 16 8.48 18.37 11.28
C ASP A 16 7.27 19.21 11.72
N PRO A 17 7.45 20.28 12.53
CA PRO A 17 6.35 21.11 13.01
C PRO A 17 5.66 21.91 11.90
N SER A 18 6.25 21.96 10.69
CA SER A 18 5.60 22.51 9.49
C SER A 18 4.53 21.60 8.89
N ILE A 19 4.42 20.33 9.33
CA ILE A 19 3.28 19.44 9.06
C ILE A 19 2.06 19.92 9.84
N SER A 20 1.56 21.10 9.48
CA SER A 20 0.26 21.57 9.91
C SER A 20 -0.81 21.25 8.87
N ARG A 21 -0.45 21.15 7.58
CA ARG A 21 -1.37 20.95 6.46
C ARG A 21 -0.68 20.24 5.29
N PRO A 22 -1.31 19.30 4.57
CA PRO A 22 -0.80 18.70 3.33
C PRO A 22 -0.43 19.72 2.25
N LEU A 23 0.50 19.35 1.36
CA LEU A 23 0.79 20.12 0.15
C LEU A 23 -0.42 20.08 -0.83
N PRO A 24 -0.43 20.92 -1.89
CA PRO A 24 -1.41 20.84 -2.97
C PRO A 24 -1.47 19.45 -3.63
N SER A 25 -2.46 19.23 -4.49
CA SER A 25 -2.71 17.91 -5.09
C SER A 25 -1.47 17.29 -5.72
N SER A 26 -1.15 16.05 -5.31
CA SER A 26 -0.10 15.23 -5.90
C SER A 26 -0.73 14.00 -6.56
N LEU A 27 -0.27 13.68 -7.77
CA LEU A 27 -0.74 12.50 -8.51
C LEU A 27 0.39 11.88 -9.32
N VAL A 28 0.75 10.65 -8.99
CA VAL A 28 1.69 9.85 -9.77
C VAL A 28 0.89 9.06 -10.81
N PRO A 29 1.19 9.18 -12.11
CA PRO A 29 0.47 8.43 -13.14
C PRO A 29 0.87 6.95 -13.08
N VAL A 30 -0.07 6.09 -12.68
CA VAL A 30 0.12 4.64 -12.57
C VAL A 30 -0.91 3.93 -13.43
N VAL A 31 -0.45 2.97 -14.25
CA VAL A 31 -1.33 2.11 -15.05
C VAL A 31 -1.93 1.04 -14.12
N ALA A 32 -3.25 0.92 -14.13
CA ALA A 32 -3.95 -0.08 -13.33
C ALA A 32 -3.59 -1.50 -13.78
N VAL A 33 -3.46 -2.41 -12.82
CA VAL A 33 -3.37 -3.85 -13.06
C VAL A 33 -4.48 -4.51 -12.26
N GLN A 34 -5.33 -5.25 -12.95
CA GLN A 34 -6.42 -5.99 -12.31
C GLN A 34 -5.89 -7.30 -11.71
N GLN A 35 -6.35 -7.64 -10.51
CA GLN A 35 -6.10 -8.96 -9.93
C GLN A 35 -6.82 -10.05 -10.73
N ARG A 36 -6.24 -11.26 -10.80
CA ARG A 36 -6.83 -12.39 -11.55
C ARG A 36 -7.62 -13.34 -10.65
N GLN A 37 -7.30 -13.34 -9.36
CA GLN A 37 -7.89 -14.21 -8.34
C GLN A 37 -8.22 -13.40 -7.08
N THR A 38 -8.80 -14.05 -6.08
CA THR A 38 -9.20 -13.37 -4.83
C THR A 38 -8.03 -13.08 -3.90
N TRP A 39 -6.84 -13.60 -4.18
CA TRP A 39 -5.68 -13.54 -3.30
C TRP A 39 -4.51 -12.72 -3.87
N ASP A 40 -4.50 -12.41 -5.17
CA ASP A 40 -3.37 -11.79 -5.86
C ASP A 40 -3.46 -10.26 -5.98
N CYS A 41 -4.34 -9.60 -5.20
CA CYS A 41 -4.46 -8.14 -5.17
C CYS A 41 -3.14 -7.45 -4.79
N GLY A 42 -2.38 -8.00 -3.83
CA GLY A 42 -1.05 -7.52 -3.49
C GLY A 42 -0.04 -7.64 -4.64
N LEU A 43 -0.13 -8.70 -5.44
CA LEU A 43 0.73 -8.88 -6.63
C LEU A 43 0.36 -7.89 -7.74
N ALA A 44 -0.92 -7.59 -7.91
CA ALA A 44 -1.38 -6.54 -8.80
C ALA A 44 -0.87 -5.15 -8.36
N CYS A 45 -0.92 -4.84 -7.06
CA CYS A 45 -0.28 -3.63 -6.53
C CYS A 45 1.23 -3.58 -6.82
N ALA A 46 1.94 -4.69 -6.61
CA ALA A 46 3.36 -4.79 -6.94
C ALA A 46 3.62 -4.59 -8.45
N ALA A 47 2.79 -5.18 -9.32
CA ALA A 47 2.87 -5.00 -10.77
C ALA A 47 2.66 -3.54 -11.19
N MET A 48 1.69 -2.85 -10.58
CA MET A 48 1.44 -1.42 -10.81
C MET A 48 2.67 -0.58 -10.45
N VAL A 49 3.28 -0.81 -9.29
CA VAL A 49 4.53 -0.15 -8.87
C VAL A 49 5.66 -0.44 -9.87
N LEU A 50 5.88 -1.71 -10.21
CA LEU A 50 6.95 -2.13 -11.12
C LEU A 50 6.77 -1.59 -12.54
N SER A 51 5.54 -1.33 -13.00
CA SER A 51 5.26 -0.79 -14.32
C SER A 51 5.91 0.59 -14.58
N LEU A 52 6.19 1.36 -13.51
CA LEU A 52 6.91 2.62 -13.60
C LEU A 52 8.39 2.44 -13.93
N PHE A 53 8.96 1.28 -13.59
CA PHE A 53 10.40 1.05 -13.61
C PHE A 53 10.85 0.06 -14.69
N TYR A 54 9.96 -0.80 -15.19
CA TYR A 54 10.31 -1.87 -16.13
C TYR A 54 9.49 -1.76 -17.41
N ARG A 55 10.17 -1.95 -18.55
CA ARG A 55 9.56 -2.07 -19.87
C ARG A 55 10.23 -3.24 -20.62
N PRO A 56 9.52 -4.36 -20.86
CA PRO A 56 8.18 -4.69 -20.35
C PRO A 56 8.18 -4.87 -18.81
N SER A 57 7.03 -4.68 -18.17
CA SER A 57 6.86 -4.96 -16.73
C SER A 57 6.70 -6.46 -16.47
N PRO A 58 7.12 -6.98 -15.29
CA PRO A 58 6.84 -8.36 -14.92
C PRO A 58 5.34 -8.68 -14.97
N SER A 59 4.99 -9.86 -15.49
CA SER A 59 3.60 -10.33 -15.51
C SER A 59 3.16 -10.84 -14.14
N LEU A 60 1.86 -10.93 -13.89
CA LEU A 60 1.34 -11.48 -12.63
C LEU A 60 1.76 -12.94 -12.43
N GLU A 61 1.84 -13.74 -13.48
CA GLU A 61 2.35 -15.12 -13.43
C GLU A 61 3.80 -15.16 -12.93
N SER A 62 4.62 -14.21 -13.41
CA SER A 62 6.03 -14.13 -13.02
C SER A 62 6.18 -13.71 -11.55
N LEU A 63 5.33 -12.79 -11.09
CA LEU A 63 5.31 -12.35 -9.69
C LEU A 63 4.77 -13.45 -8.76
N GLU A 64 3.75 -14.19 -9.18
CA GLU A 64 3.21 -15.36 -8.49
C GLU A 64 4.28 -16.45 -8.31
N ALA A 65 5.01 -16.78 -9.38
CA ALA A 65 6.12 -17.72 -9.30
C ALA A 65 7.25 -17.22 -8.38
N MET A 66 7.49 -15.91 -8.31
CA MET A 66 8.54 -15.32 -7.50
C MET A 66 8.19 -15.24 -6.01
N VAL A 67 6.93 -14.92 -5.67
CA VAL A 67 6.45 -14.84 -4.29
C VAL A 67 6.29 -16.22 -3.66
N GLY A 68 5.90 -17.24 -4.45
CA GLY A 68 5.88 -18.63 -4.02
C GLY A 68 4.78 -19.01 -3.01
N THR A 69 3.77 -18.16 -2.82
CA THR A 69 2.62 -18.41 -1.93
C THR A 69 1.37 -17.74 -2.47
N GLN A 70 0.20 -18.31 -2.15
CA GLN A 70 -1.11 -17.69 -2.39
C GLN A 70 -1.68 -17.00 -1.15
N SER A 71 -1.04 -17.17 0.02
CA SER A 71 -1.34 -16.41 1.23
C SER A 71 -0.30 -15.30 1.38
N VAL A 72 -0.52 -14.21 0.66
CA VAL A 72 0.44 -13.10 0.51
C VAL A 72 0.26 -12.11 1.64
N TRP A 73 1.32 -11.86 2.40
CA TRP A 73 1.39 -10.86 3.46
C TRP A 73 2.17 -9.63 3.00
N THR A 74 2.03 -8.50 3.69
CA THR A 74 2.72 -7.25 3.31
C THR A 74 4.24 -7.40 3.30
N ILE A 75 4.80 -8.22 4.20
CA ILE A 75 6.23 -8.55 4.21
C ILE A 75 6.65 -9.36 2.97
N ASP A 76 5.79 -10.25 2.45
CA ASP A 76 6.07 -10.97 1.20
C ASP A 76 6.18 -9.99 0.03
N LEU A 77 5.28 -8.99 -0.02
CA LEU A 77 5.31 -7.93 -1.03
C LEU A 77 6.59 -7.08 -0.94
N ALA A 78 7.04 -6.76 0.28
CA ALA A 78 8.28 -6.04 0.50
C ALA A 78 9.49 -6.82 -0.06
N TYR A 79 9.56 -8.13 0.21
CA TYR A 79 10.59 -9.01 -0.34
C TYR A 79 10.50 -9.17 -1.86
N LEU A 80 9.30 -9.32 -2.40
CA LEU A 80 9.06 -9.41 -3.85
C LEU A 80 9.58 -8.16 -4.56
N LEU A 81 9.17 -6.97 -4.12
CA LEU A 81 9.63 -5.71 -4.69
C LEU A 81 11.15 -5.55 -4.51
N ARG A 82 11.68 -5.82 -3.32
CA ARG A 82 13.12 -5.75 -3.05
C ARG A 82 13.92 -6.63 -4.00
N ARG A 83 13.44 -7.83 -4.31
CA ARG A 83 14.08 -8.76 -5.25
C ARG A 83 14.04 -8.22 -6.68
N CYS A 84 12.89 -7.73 -7.14
CA CYS A 84 12.78 -7.10 -8.46
C CYS A 84 13.75 -5.92 -8.60
N PHE A 85 13.73 -4.98 -7.64
CA PHE A 85 14.57 -3.79 -7.68
C PHE A 85 16.05 -4.07 -7.50
N HIS A 86 16.42 -5.13 -6.76
CA HIS A 86 17.81 -5.56 -6.66
C HIS A 86 18.43 -5.84 -8.03
N VAL A 87 17.70 -6.59 -8.86
CA VAL A 87 18.14 -6.91 -10.24
C VAL A 87 18.35 -5.62 -11.05
N LYS A 88 17.49 -4.61 -10.85
CA LYS A 88 17.62 -3.33 -11.56
C LYS A 88 18.78 -2.48 -11.04
N ASN A 89 19.04 -2.46 -9.72
CA ASN A 89 20.20 -1.79 -9.13
C ASN A 89 21.51 -2.37 -9.68
N GLN A 90 21.58 -3.70 -9.88
CA GLN A 90 22.76 -4.35 -10.48
C GLN A 90 23.00 -3.90 -11.93
N LEU A 91 21.93 -3.67 -12.70
CA LEU A 91 22.01 -3.22 -14.10
C LEU A 91 22.20 -1.70 -14.23
N ASN A 92 21.82 -0.91 -13.22
CA ASN A 92 21.96 0.55 -13.23
C ASN A 92 22.38 1.05 -11.83
N LYS A 93 23.68 1.32 -11.66
CA LYS A 93 24.26 1.79 -10.40
C LYS A 93 23.73 3.16 -9.91
N ASN A 94 23.09 3.94 -10.79
CA ASN A 94 22.48 5.22 -10.42
C ASN A 94 21.01 5.07 -10.00
N PHE A 95 20.44 3.87 -10.12
CA PHE A 95 19.11 3.58 -9.62
C PHE A 95 19.21 3.22 -8.13
N HIS A 96 18.56 4.04 -7.30
CA HIS A 96 18.38 3.77 -5.88
C HIS A 96 16.90 3.61 -5.62
N PHE A 97 16.58 2.67 -4.75
CA PHE A 97 15.22 2.34 -4.40
C PHE A 97 15.16 2.02 -2.91
N CYS A 98 14.14 2.56 -2.25
CA CYS A 98 13.92 2.41 -0.83
C CYS A 98 12.49 1.94 -0.57
N LEU A 99 12.34 0.96 0.33
CA LEU A 99 11.07 0.48 0.85
C LEU A 99 11.03 0.69 2.34
N LEU A 100 9.87 1.06 2.84
CA LEU A 100 9.58 1.09 4.27
C LEU A 100 8.24 0.41 4.52
N LEU A 101 8.27 -0.71 5.25
CA LEU A 101 7.07 -1.32 5.81
C LEU A 101 6.77 -0.69 7.16
N THR A 102 5.59 -0.13 7.35
CA THR A 102 5.08 0.26 8.67
C THR A 102 3.99 -0.72 9.08
N THR A 103 3.99 -1.09 10.36
CA THR A 103 3.00 -2.02 10.92
C THR A 103 2.88 -1.79 12.43
N THR A 104 1.75 -2.15 13.03
CA THR A 104 1.57 -2.16 14.49
C THR A 104 1.97 -3.51 15.11
N TYR A 105 2.13 -4.55 14.31
CA TYR A 105 2.50 -5.90 14.77
C TYR A 105 3.62 -6.51 13.93
N LEU A 106 4.66 -7.05 14.57
CA LEU A 106 5.75 -7.71 13.86
C LEU A 106 5.47 -9.21 13.80
N GLY A 107 5.40 -9.75 12.59
CA GLY A 107 5.09 -11.15 12.38
C GLY A 107 3.60 -11.41 12.23
N LEU A 108 3.21 -12.65 12.47
CA LEU A 108 1.80 -13.06 12.40
C LEU A 108 1.13 -12.74 13.75
N ASN A 109 0.12 -11.88 13.73
CA ASN A 109 -0.61 -11.46 14.93
C ASN A 109 -1.54 -12.58 15.46
N PRO A 110 -1.27 -13.14 16.65
CA PRO A 110 -2.10 -14.20 17.24
C PRO A 110 -3.54 -13.78 17.51
N ALA A 111 -3.82 -12.47 17.61
CA ALA A 111 -5.18 -11.96 17.80
C ALA A 111 -6.11 -12.33 16.64
N TYR A 112 -5.57 -12.64 15.46
CA TYR A 112 -6.35 -12.99 14.28
C TYR A 112 -6.54 -14.50 14.08
N LYS A 113 -6.19 -15.32 15.07
CA LYS A 113 -6.35 -16.77 14.98
C LYS A 113 -7.80 -17.20 14.74
N GLU A 114 -8.75 -16.45 15.30
CA GLU A 114 -10.19 -16.71 15.16
C GLU A 114 -10.82 -16.00 13.94
N GLU A 115 -10.07 -15.13 13.26
CA GLU A 115 -10.53 -14.44 12.06
C GLU A 115 -10.60 -15.41 10.88
N LYS A 116 -11.81 -15.61 10.34
CA LYS A 116 -12.07 -16.59 9.27
C LYS A 116 -11.16 -16.40 8.05
N PHE A 117 -10.83 -15.15 7.74
CA PHE A 117 -9.94 -14.78 6.65
C PHE A 117 -8.53 -15.38 6.83
N TYR A 118 -7.99 -15.35 8.05
CA TYR A 118 -6.64 -15.81 8.34
C TYR A 118 -6.58 -17.29 8.76
N ALA A 119 -7.61 -17.80 9.41
CA ALA A 119 -7.62 -19.11 10.07
C ALA A 119 -7.19 -20.27 9.17
N LYS A 120 -7.50 -20.22 7.87
CA LYS A 120 -7.20 -21.32 6.91
C LYS A 120 -5.70 -21.55 6.68
N HIS A 121 -4.87 -20.51 6.81
CA HIS A 121 -3.45 -20.55 6.44
C HIS A 121 -2.50 -20.19 7.59
N MET A 122 -3.02 -19.76 8.75
CA MET A 122 -2.25 -19.30 9.90
C MET A 122 -1.09 -20.21 10.30
N ASP A 123 -1.30 -21.52 10.44
CA ASP A 123 -0.25 -22.44 10.90
C ASP A 123 0.91 -22.57 9.89
N LYS A 124 0.61 -22.53 8.59
CA LYS A 124 1.63 -22.57 7.53
C LYS A 124 2.36 -21.23 7.40
N ASP A 125 1.63 -20.15 7.59
CA ASP A 125 2.16 -18.79 7.44
C ASP A 125 2.99 -18.36 8.64
N HIS A 126 2.70 -18.86 9.84
CA HIS A 126 3.36 -18.46 11.08
C HIS A 126 4.89 -18.53 10.97
N SER A 127 5.44 -19.69 10.63
CA SER A 127 6.90 -19.87 10.56
C SER A 127 7.53 -19.00 9.47
N ARG A 128 6.88 -18.89 8.31
CA ARG A 128 7.36 -18.12 7.16
C ARG A 128 7.35 -16.61 7.44
N VAL A 129 6.20 -16.06 7.80
CA VAL A 129 6.01 -14.62 8.04
C VAL A 129 6.90 -14.15 9.18
N ASN A 130 6.94 -14.86 10.31
CA ASN A 130 7.82 -14.51 11.41
C ASN A 130 9.31 -14.56 11.03
N SER A 131 9.72 -15.51 10.18
CA SER A 131 11.10 -15.59 9.70
C SER A 131 11.45 -14.42 8.77
N LEU A 132 10.54 -14.02 7.88
CA LEU A 132 10.74 -12.86 7.00
C LEU A 132 10.88 -11.56 7.80
N PHE A 133 10.05 -11.33 8.81
CA PHE A 133 10.21 -10.17 9.69
C PHE A 133 11.54 -10.18 10.46
N LYS A 134 12.00 -11.35 10.93
CA LYS A 134 13.30 -11.49 11.61
C LYS A 134 14.49 -11.22 10.68
N GLN A 135 14.38 -11.52 9.39
CA GLN A 135 15.45 -11.37 8.40
C GLN A 135 15.42 -10.03 7.66
N ALA A 136 14.33 -9.27 7.77
CA ALA A 136 14.10 -8.05 6.99
C ALA A 136 15.25 -7.05 7.08
N GLU A 137 15.80 -6.82 8.28
CA GLU A 137 16.91 -5.88 8.47
C GLU A 137 18.18 -6.34 7.73
N SER A 138 18.57 -7.62 7.86
CA SER A 138 19.72 -8.18 7.14
C SER A 138 19.54 -8.16 5.62
N ASP A 139 18.30 -8.27 5.15
CA ASP A 139 17.95 -8.22 3.73
C ASP A 139 17.70 -6.80 3.20
N GLN A 140 17.97 -5.78 4.03
CA GLN A 140 17.81 -4.36 3.69
C GLN A 140 16.37 -4.02 3.31
N ILE A 141 15.43 -4.50 4.09
CA ILE A 141 14.03 -4.08 4.09
C ILE A 141 13.79 -3.35 5.41
N ALA A 142 13.52 -2.04 5.33
CA ALA A 142 13.21 -1.27 6.52
C ALA A 142 11.80 -1.62 7.02
N VAL A 143 11.70 -1.93 8.31
CA VAL A 143 10.42 -2.18 8.99
C VAL A 143 10.34 -1.26 10.20
N LEU A 144 9.24 -0.51 10.31
CA LEU A 144 8.98 0.40 11.42
C LEU A 144 7.70 -0.02 12.14
N LYS A 145 7.86 -0.48 13.39
CA LYS A 145 6.72 -0.90 14.20
C LYS A 145 6.03 0.31 14.85
N ARG A 146 5.10 0.95 14.15
CA ARG A 146 4.23 2.01 14.69
C ARG A 146 2.99 2.24 13.83
N SER A 147 1.99 2.89 14.43
CA SER A 147 0.90 3.51 13.69
C SER A 147 1.36 4.80 13.01
N ILE A 148 0.84 5.05 11.81
CA ILE A 148 0.98 6.31 11.07
C ILE A 148 -0.31 7.09 11.24
N SER A 149 -0.24 8.37 11.61
CA SER A 149 -1.44 9.20 11.74
C SER A 149 -2.01 9.59 10.38
N ALA A 150 -3.31 9.88 10.30
CA ALA A 150 -3.94 10.41 9.08
C ALA A 150 -3.19 11.63 8.52
N LEU A 151 -2.81 12.59 9.38
CA LEU A 151 -2.10 13.80 8.95
C LEU A 151 -0.73 13.48 8.35
N GLU A 152 0.00 12.56 8.97
CA GLU A 152 1.32 12.12 8.49
C GLU A 152 1.21 11.41 7.14
N LEU A 153 0.20 10.54 6.95
CA LEU A 153 -0.05 9.88 5.68
C LEU A 153 -0.41 10.90 4.59
N LYS A 154 -1.34 11.84 4.87
CA LYS A 154 -1.70 12.92 3.93
C LYS A 154 -0.47 13.71 3.49
N TRP A 155 0.35 14.13 4.45
CA TRP A 155 1.59 14.86 4.17
C TRP A 155 2.53 14.03 3.30
N THR A 156 2.81 12.80 3.69
CA THR A 156 3.73 11.89 2.98
C THR A 156 3.34 11.69 1.52
N ILE A 157 2.06 11.43 1.24
CA ILE A 157 1.57 11.27 -0.12
C ILE A 157 1.60 12.61 -0.88
N SER A 158 1.22 13.71 -0.22
CA SER A 158 1.21 15.04 -0.83
C SER A 158 2.59 15.52 -1.28
N ILE A 159 3.69 15.02 -0.70
CA ILE A 159 5.07 15.29 -1.19
C ILE A 159 5.27 14.79 -2.62
N GLY A 160 4.47 13.82 -3.09
CA GLY A 160 4.56 13.29 -4.46
C GLY A 160 5.81 12.44 -4.70
N ARG A 161 6.48 12.01 -3.62
CA ARG A 161 7.67 11.14 -3.63
C ARG A 161 7.38 9.68 -3.31
N PHE A 162 6.17 9.36 -2.88
CA PHE A 162 5.83 8.02 -2.40
C PHE A 162 4.63 7.45 -3.14
N LEU A 163 4.72 6.16 -3.47
CA LEU A 163 3.56 5.29 -3.61
C LEU A 163 3.40 4.49 -2.33
N VAL A 164 2.18 4.09 -1.98
CA VAL A 164 1.95 3.26 -0.79
C VAL A 164 1.00 2.13 -1.12
N VAL A 165 1.45 0.90 -0.92
CA VAL A 165 0.55 -0.26 -0.88
C VAL A 165 -0.01 -0.35 0.52
N VAL A 166 -1.34 -0.32 0.65
CA VAL A 166 -2.05 -0.27 1.94
C VAL A 166 -2.89 -1.53 2.07
N LEU A 167 -2.78 -2.23 3.20
CA LEU A 167 -3.73 -3.27 3.58
C LEU A 167 -4.96 -2.64 4.22
N VAL A 168 -6.14 -2.97 3.72
CA VAL A 168 -7.42 -2.46 4.22
C VAL A 168 -8.42 -3.58 4.45
N ASP A 169 -9.40 -3.32 5.31
CA ASP A 169 -10.66 -4.07 5.31
C ASP A 169 -11.52 -3.61 4.12
N LYS A 170 -11.69 -4.48 3.12
CA LYS A 170 -12.41 -4.18 1.88
C LYS A 170 -13.85 -3.75 2.12
N GLY A 171 -14.52 -4.31 3.13
CA GLY A 171 -15.91 -3.95 3.46
C GLY A 171 -16.04 -2.50 3.90
N LYS A 172 -14.97 -1.92 4.47
CA LYS A 172 -14.97 -0.57 5.05
C LYS A 172 -14.43 0.51 4.12
N LEU A 173 -13.71 0.14 3.05
CA LEU A 173 -13.12 1.11 2.10
C LEU A 173 -14.19 1.91 1.34
N GLY A 174 -15.38 1.34 1.16
CA GLY A 174 -16.42 1.89 0.31
C GLY A 174 -16.13 1.73 -1.18
N ILE A 175 -16.99 2.29 -2.03
CA ILE A 175 -16.82 2.27 -3.49
C ILE A 175 -15.96 3.48 -3.89
N PRO A 176 -14.80 3.27 -4.56
CA PRO A 176 -14.00 4.37 -5.06
C PRO A 176 -14.80 5.13 -6.12
N ASN A 177 -15.10 6.41 -5.85
CA ASN A 177 -15.89 7.25 -6.74
C ASN A 177 -15.10 8.54 -7.01
N GLY A 178 -15.12 9.06 -8.24
CA GLY A 178 -14.42 10.30 -8.61
C GLY A 178 -14.97 11.58 -7.98
N LYS A 179 -15.79 11.47 -6.92
CA LYS A 179 -16.33 12.60 -6.16
C LYS A 179 -16.22 12.31 -4.67
N CYS A 180 -15.49 13.18 -4.00
CA CYS A 180 -15.43 13.25 -2.56
C CYS A 180 -16.25 14.44 -2.09
N SER A 181 -17.55 14.28 -1.97
CA SER A 181 -18.37 15.30 -1.34
C SER A 181 -18.40 15.04 0.16
N GLY A 182 -17.83 15.97 0.93
CA GLY A 182 -18.00 16.00 2.38
C GLY A 182 -19.49 15.96 2.72
N SER A 183 -19.88 15.00 3.54
CA SER A 183 -21.27 14.54 3.78
C SER A 183 -21.75 13.42 2.86
N SER A 184 -21.16 12.23 2.99
CA SER A 184 -21.95 11.00 2.82
C SER A 184 -22.74 10.77 4.11
N SER A 185 -23.98 11.26 4.14
CA SER A 185 -25.02 10.65 4.96
C SER A 185 -25.03 9.16 4.60
N ILE A 186 -24.57 8.32 5.52
CA ILE A 186 -24.61 6.86 5.41
C ILE A 186 -26.08 6.49 5.22
N ARG A 187 -26.50 6.23 3.97
CA ARG A 187 -27.74 5.49 3.74
C ARG A 187 -27.43 4.03 4.05
N SER A 188 -27.53 3.70 5.33
CA SER A 188 -27.62 2.34 5.84
C SER A 188 -29.00 1.80 5.46
N ASP A 189 -29.17 1.43 4.19
CA ASP A 189 -30.36 0.73 3.70
C ASP A 189 -29.92 -0.50 2.89
N THR A 190 -29.18 -1.39 3.53
CA THR A 190 -29.21 -2.83 3.29
C THR A 190 -28.52 -3.48 4.47
N ILE A 191 -29.15 -4.51 5.03
CA ILE A 191 -28.68 -5.30 6.16
C ILE A 191 -27.27 -5.83 5.84
N GLU A 192 -26.24 -5.17 6.37
CA GLU A 192 -24.90 -5.75 6.44
C GLU A 192 -24.96 -6.82 7.53
N GLU A 193 -25.38 -8.04 7.15
CA GLU A 193 -24.82 -9.21 7.80
C GLU A 193 -23.31 -9.01 7.77
N SER A 194 -22.68 -9.01 8.95
CA SER A 194 -21.25 -8.75 9.10
C SER A 194 -20.48 -9.80 8.31
N VAL A 195 -20.20 -9.51 7.04
CA VAL A 195 -19.21 -10.22 6.26
C VAL A 195 -17.92 -9.89 6.99
N GLY A 196 -17.41 -10.82 7.80
CA GLY A 196 -16.25 -10.59 8.64
C GLY A 196 -15.06 -10.06 7.84
N TYR A 197 -14.00 -9.62 8.53
CA TYR A 197 -12.85 -8.97 7.91
C TYR A 197 -12.43 -9.58 6.55
N ILE A 198 -12.29 -8.73 5.54
CA ILE A 198 -11.77 -9.11 4.21
C ILE A 198 -10.52 -8.28 3.95
N GLY A 199 -9.34 -8.86 4.17
CA GLY A 199 -8.08 -8.21 3.86
C GLY A 199 -7.93 -7.99 2.36
N HIS A 200 -7.57 -6.76 1.97
CA HIS A 200 -7.38 -6.37 0.57
C HIS A 200 -6.28 -5.34 0.43
N PHE A 201 -5.40 -5.51 -0.56
CA PHE A 201 -4.37 -4.54 -0.88
C PHE A 201 -4.85 -3.57 -1.95
N ILE A 202 -4.61 -2.28 -1.71
CA ILE A 202 -4.79 -1.21 -2.70
C ILE A 202 -3.50 -0.41 -2.85
N LEU A 203 -3.37 0.32 -3.96
CA LEU A 203 -2.26 1.25 -4.17
C LEU A 203 -2.76 2.69 -4.02
N VAL A 204 -2.22 3.43 -3.06
CA VAL A 204 -2.35 4.88 -2.97
C VAL A 204 -1.25 5.52 -3.82
N HIS A 205 -1.63 6.40 -4.75
CA HIS A 205 -0.70 7.01 -5.70
C HIS A 205 -0.85 8.53 -5.83
N GLY A 206 -1.58 9.15 -4.90
CA GLY A 206 -1.72 10.59 -4.83
C GLY A 206 -2.71 11.02 -3.76
N TYR A 207 -2.75 12.32 -3.49
CA TYR A 207 -3.66 12.93 -2.54
C TYR A 207 -4.05 14.34 -3.00
N ASP A 208 -5.34 14.66 -2.93
CA ASP A 208 -5.89 15.99 -3.20
C ASP A 208 -6.34 16.65 -1.89
N SER A 209 -5.62 17.70 -1.49
CA SER A 209 -5.92 18.49 -0.29
C SER A 209 -7.19 19.32 -0.39
N THR A 210 -7.70 19.58 -1.60
CA THR A 210 -8.93 20.35 -1.81
C THR A 210 -10.16 19.53 -1.42
N THR A 211 -10.16 18.25 -1.79
CA THR A 211 -11.27 17.32 -1.57
C THR A 211 -11.06 16.38 -0.39
N ASP A 212 -9.90 16.46 0.26
CA ASP A 212 -9.44 15.56 1.33
C ASP A 212 -9.51 14.07 0.94
N CYS A 213 -8.95 13.76 -0.23
CA CYS A 213 -9.07 12.45 -0.86
C CYS A 213 -7.77 11.88 -1.39
N TYR A 214 -7.66 10.57 -1.31
CA TYR A 214 -6.57 9.82 -1.90
C TYR A 214 -6.95 9.31 -3.28
N PHE A 215 -6.02 9.43 -4.22
CA PHE A 215 -6.06 8.72 -5.49
C PHE A 215 -5.59 7.29 -5.25
N ILE A 216 -6.42 6.33 -5.63
CA ILE A 216 -6.14 4.91 -5.42
C ILE A 216 -6.23 4.13 -6.72
N LYS A 217 -5.56 2.97 -6.75
CA LYS A 217 -5.84 1.90 -7.68
C LYS A 217 -6.26 0.69 -6.88
N ASP A 218 -7.50 0.26 -7.11
CA ASP A 218 -8.06 -0.94 -6.52
C ASP A 218 -7.98 -2.11 -7.52
N PRO A 219 -7.16 -3.14 -7.29
CA PRO A 219 -7.03 -4.28 -8.20
C PRO A 219 -8.32 -5.08 -8.43
N ALA A 220 -9.28 -5.00 -7.50
CA ALA A 220 -10.56 -5.71 -7.60
C ALA A 220 -11.58 -4.96 -8.47
N VAL A 221 -11.34 -3.68 -8.75
CA VAL A 221 -12.24 -2.86 -9.57
C VAL A 221 -11.67 -2.79 -10.99
N LEU A 222 -12.44 -3.32 -11.94
CA LEU A 222 -12.15 -3.17 -13.36
C LEU A 222 -12.05 -1.69 -13.71
N ASP A 223 -10.92 -1.29 -14.28
CA ASP A 223 -10.79 -0.01 -14.98
C ASP A 223 -11.58 -0.18 -16.30
N ILE A 224 -12.92 -0.17 -16.21
CA ILE A 224 -13.80 -0.28 -17.38
C ILE A 224 -13.56 0.97 -18.21
N ALA A 225 -12.73 0.80 -19.24
CA ALA A 225 -12.42 1.69 -20.35
C ALA A 225 -13.09 3.09 -20.30
N ALA A 226 -12.25 4.12 -20.17
CA ALA A 226 -12.52 5.46 -20.71
C ALA A 226 -13.69 6.26 -20.10
N SER A 227 -13.93 6.14 -18.79
CA SER A 227 -14.45 7.30 -18.06
C SER A 227 -13.28 7.93 -17.31
N GLU A 228 -13.04 9.21 -17.57
CA GLU A 228 -11.97 10.07 -17.03
C GLU A 228 -11.98 10.21 -15.49
N GLN A 229 -12.74 9.38 -14.77
CA GLN A 229 -12.91 9.46 -13.34
C GLN A 229 -11.82 8.70 -12.63
N GLN A 230 -10.91 9.47 -12.02
CA GLN A 230 -9.91 8.97 -11.11
C GLN A 230 -10.60 8.25 -9.94
N GLN A 231 -10.12 7.05 -9.60
CA GLN A 231 -10.58 6.34 -8.41
C GLN A 231 -10.09 7.10 -7.18
N MET A 232 -11.04 7.67 -6.44
CA MET A 232 -10.77 8.42 -5.21
C MET A 232 -11.52 7.81 -4.04
N VAL A 233 -10.91 7.91 -2.87
CA VAL A 233 -11.55 7.58 -1.58
C VAL A 233 -11.27 8.71 -0.60
N SER A 234 -12.25 9.04 0.24
CA SER A 234 -12.04 10.06 1.28
C SER A 234 -11.00 9.62 2.29
N ALA A 235 -10.24 10.58 2.81
CA ALA A 235 -9.25 10.29 3.84
C ALA A 235 -9.88 9.60 5.06
N GLY A 236 -11.09 10.01 5.46
CA GLY A 236 -11.82 9.38 6.55
C GLY A 236 -12.20 7.92 6.27
N GLN A 237 -12.66 7.60 5.05
CA GLN A 237 -12.97 6.22 4.67
C GLN A 237 -11.72 5.33 4.62
N LEU A 238 -10.62 5.83 4.04
CA LEU A 238 -9.35 5.09 4.04
C LEU A 238 -8.86 4.85 5.47
N GLU A 239 -9.01 5.85 6.36
CA GLU A 239 -8.64 5.73 7.77
C GLU A 239 -9.42 4.61 8.47
N VAL A 240 -10.75 4.59 8.32
CA VAL A 240 -11.61 3.53 8.90
C VAL A 240 -11.22 2.15 8.36
N ALA A 241 -10.92 2.04 7.06
CA ALA A 241 -10.61 0.78 6.43
C ALA A 241 -9.20 0.26 6.77
N ARG A 242 -8.19 1.13 6.86
CA ARG A 242 -6.80 0.75 7.15
C ARG A 242 -6.55 0.48 8.65
N LEU A 243 -7.33 1.11 9.54
CA LEU A 243 -7.24 0.91 10.99
C LEU A 243 -8.12 -0.26 11.51
N ALA A 244 -8.80 -0.96 10.60
CA ALA A 244 -9.69 -2.05 10.96
C ALA A 244 -8.94 -3.23 11.58
N HIS A 245 -9.60 -3.95 12.50
CA HIS A 245 -9.11 -5.22 13.01
C HIS A 245 -8.77 -6.18 11.86
N GLY A 246 -7.59 -6.79 11.90
CA GLY A 246 -7.08 -7.66 10.85
C GLY A 246 -6.02 -7.03 9.96
N THR A 247 -5.89 -5.70 9.89
CA THR A 247 -4.94 -5.06 8.95
C THR A 247 -3.53 -4.88 9.53
N ASP A 248 -3.37 -4.94 10.85
CA ASP A 248 -2.16 -4.51 11.58
C ASP A 248 -1.68 -3.08 11.19
N GLU A 249 -2.52 -2.28 10.55
CA GLU A 249 -2.18 -1.01 9.90
C GLU A 249 -1.01 -1.13 8.90
N ASP A 250 -0.88 -2.29 8.25
CA ASP A 250 0.20 -2.57 7.32
C ASP A 250 0.20 -1.61 6.11
N MET A 251 1.30 -0.90 5.94
CA MET A 251 1.56 -0.03 4.79
C MET A 251 2.99 -0.19 4.29
N LEU A 252 3.14 -0.40 2.99
CA LEU A 252 4.43 -0.48 2.33
C LEU A 252 4.66 0.79 1.51
N PHE A 253 5.49 1.68 2.02
CA PHE A 253 5.91 2.91 1.36
C PHE A 253 7.02 2.62 0.36
N ILE A 254 6.86 3.15 -0.85
CA ILE A 254 7.78 3.00 -1.96
C ILE A 254 8.26 4.38 -2.39
N GLU A 255 9.54 4.67 -2.16
CA GLU A 255 10.13 5.94 -2.58
C GLU A 255 10.38 5.96 -4.10
N LEU A 256 9.90 7.04 -4.74
CA LEU A 256 10.09 7.29 -6.15
C LEU A 256 11.37 8.11 -6.40
N PRO A 257 12.20 7.71 -7.38
CA PRO A 257 13.28 8.56 -7.88
C PRO A 257 12.77 9.93 -8.36
N SER A 258 13.61 10.96 -8.25
CA SER A 258 13.26 12.36 -8.54
C SER A 258 12.60 12.61 -9.91
N LYS A 259 12.87 11.76 -10.91
CA LYS A 259 12.25 11.86 -12.25
C LYS A 259 10.76 11.50 -12.29
N PHE A 260 10.24 10.83 -11.27
CA PHE A 260 8.84 10.47 -11.12
C PHE A 260 8.14 11.31 -10.03
N THR A 261 8.90 12.16 -9.33
CA THR A 261 8.36 13.03 -8.31
C THR A 261 7.54 14.15 -8.93
N VAL A 262 6.32 14.34 -8.42
CA VAL A 262 5.47 15.46 -8.81
C VAL A 262 6.10 16.74 -8.26
N ARG A 263 6.35 17.72 -9.14
CA ARG A 263 6.79 19.06 -8.70
C ARG A 263 5.56 19.91 -8.44
N HIS A 264 5.43 20.40 -7.22
CA HIS A 264 4.48 21.46 -6.90
C HIS A 264 4.96 22.75 -7.56
N SER A 265 4.09 23.36 -8.37
CA SER A 265 4.30 24.70 -8.95
C SER A 265 4.04 25.79 -7.93
#